data_AF-A0A936SEX4-F1
#
_entry.id   AF-A0A936SEX4-F1
#
_cell.length_a   1.000
_cell.length_b   1.000
_cell.length_c   1.000
_cell.angle_alpha   90.00
_cell.angle_beta   90.00
_cell.angle_gamma   90.00
#
_symmetry.space_group_name_H-M   'P 1'
#
loop_
_entity.id
_entity.type
_entity.pdbx_description
1 polymer ?
#
loop_
_entity_poly.entity_id
_entity_poly.type
_entity_poly.pdbx_seq_one_letter_code
_entity_poly.pdbx_strand_id
1 'polypeptide(L)' 'MAIEDTKLTTEVGSIRELNLYLQKGWVLILSYVKHSSDSQQPRFVLSWQNEEKPVRPELLDEWELHEIDRQKYR' A
#
# COMPACT_ATOMS: atom_id res chain seq x y z
N MET A 1 -19.32 0.94 7.57
CA MET A 1 -18.67 1.43 6.35
C MET A 1 -18.67 0.30 5.36
N ALA A 2 -19.25 0.53 4.20
CA ALA A 2 -19.40 -0.45 3.13
C ALA A 2 -18.67 0.05 1.87
N ILE A 3 -18.51 -0.80 0.85
CA ILE A 3 -17.67 -0.48 -0.31
C ILE A 3 -18.22 0.71 -1.10
N GLU A 4 -19.54 0.92 -1.06
CA GLU A 4 -20.25 2.07 -1.61
C GLU A 4 -19.80 3.42 -1.04
N ASP A 5 -19.19 3.45 0.15
CA ASP A 5 -18.65 4.66 0.77
C ASP A 5 -17.27 5.05 0.22
N THR A 6 -16.74 4.29 -0.76
CA THR A 6 -15.40 4.50 -1.31
C THR A 6 -15.32 5.79 -2.13
N LYS A 7 -14.54 6.75 -1.64
CA LYS A 7 -14.28 8.03 -2.32
C LYS A 7 -13.03 8.01 -3.19
N LEU A 8 -12.03 7.23 -2.79
CA LEU A 8 -10.74 7.15 -3.48
C LEU A 8 -10.14 5.75 -3.29
N THR A 9 -9.47 5.26 -4.33
CA THR A 9 -8.72 4.00 -4.29
C THR A 9 -7.25 4.21 -4.62
N THR A 10 -6.39 3.32 -4.13
CA THR A 10 -4.97 3.23 -4.49
C THR A 10 -4.55 1.77 -4.55
N GLU A 11 -3.52 1.46 -5.34
CA GLU A 11 -2.92 0.13 -5.43
C GLU A 11 -1.46 0.19 -5.00
N VAL A 12 -1.03 -0.76 -4.16
CA VAL A 12 0.36 -0.90 -3.72
C VAL A 12 0.86 -2.33 -3.94
N GLY A 13 2.17 -2.48 -4.13
CA GLY A 13 2.81 -3.76 -4.49
C GLY A 13 3.53 -4.44 -3.33
N SER A 14 3.72 -3.76 -2.20
CA SER A 14 4.47 -4.29 -1.06
C SER A 14 3.66 -4.27 0.24
N ILE A 15 3.96 -5.22 1.13
CA ILE A 15 3.39 -5.29 2.49
C ILE A 15 3.74 -4.03 3.28
N ARG A 16 4.91 -3.44 3.03
CA ARG A 16 5.37 -2.24 3.70
C ARG A 16 4.48 -1.04 3.36
N GLU A 17 4.29 -0.77 2.07
CA GLU A 17 3.40 0.30 1.61
C GLU A 17 1.97 0.07 2.10
N LEU A 18 1.47 -1.17 1.99
CA LEU A 18 0.16 -1.55 2.52
C LEU A 18 0.02 -1.10 3.98
N ASN A 19 0.96 -1.47 4.84
CA ASN A 19 0.91 -1.13 6.26
C ASN A 19 0.97 0.38 6.50
N LEU A 20 1.75 1.13 5.72
CA LEU A 20 1.79 2.59 5.82
C LEU A 20 0.42 3.21 5.52
N TYR A 21 -0.27 2.74 4.47
CA TYR A 21 -1.62 3.22 4.15
C TYR A 21 -2.65 2.82 5.22
N LEU A 22 -2.61 1.59 5.72
CA LEU A 22 -3.50 1.13 6.80
C LEU A 22 -3.34 2.00 8.07
N GLN A 23 -2.10 2.34 8.43
CA GLN A 23 -1.81 3.24 9.56
C GLN A 23 -2.38 4.65 9.38
N LYS A 24 -2.59 5.10 8.14
CA LYS A 24 -3.23 6.40 7.85
C LYS A 24 -4.75 6.33 7.82
N GLY A 25 -5.36 5.16 8.07
CA GLY A 25 -6.81 4.98 8.12
C GLY A 25 -7.44 4.51 6.80
N TRP A 26 -6.63 4.06 5.84
CA TRP A 26 -7.14 3.40 4.64
C TRP A 26 -7.63 1.99 4.96
N VAL A 27 -8.58 1.50 4.16
CA VAL A 27 -9.19 0.18 4.33
C VAL A 27 -8.80 -0.71 3.14
N LEU A 28 -8.23 -1.89 3.42
CA LEU A 28 -7.97 -2.91 2.40
C LEU A 28 -9.28 -3.50 1.90
N ILE A 29 -9.54 -3.43 0.59
CA ILE A 29 -10.78 -3.92 -0.02
C ILE A 29 -10.57 -5.07 -1.00
N LEU A 30 -9.37 -5.20 -1.56
CA LEU A 30 -9.02 -6.31 -2.44
C LEU A 30 -7.52 -6.63 -2.30
N SER A 31 -7.22 -7.92 -2.23
CA SER A 31 -5.87 -8.44 -2.41
C SER A 31 -5.91 -9.48 -3.51
N TYR A 32 -4.98 -9.37 -4.45
CA TYR A 32 -4.88 -10.29 -5.58
C TYR A 32 -3.42 -10.50 -5.97
N VAL A 33 -3.15 -11.54 -6.75
CA VAL A 33 -1.84 -11.79 -7.34
C VAL A 33 -1.88 -11.35 -8.79
N LYS A 34 -1.01 -10.41 -9.16
CA LYS A 34 -0.79 -10.03 -10.55
C LYS A 34 0.22 -11.01 -11.15
N HIS A 35 -0.26 -11.82 -12.09
CA HIS A 35 0.58 -12.70 -12.87
C HIS A 35 1.15 -11.93 -14.07
N SER A 36 2.46 -12.03 -14.25
CA SER A 36 3.18 -11.68 -15.48
C SER A 36 3.81 -12.95 -16.04
N SER A 37 4.34 -12.90 -17.27
CA SER A 37 5.01 -14.05 -17.90
C SER A 37 6.03 -14.73 -16.98
N ASP A 38 6.76 -13.94 -16.21
CA ASP A 38 7.96 -14.38 -15.48
C ASP A 38 7.88 -14.15 -13.96
N SER A 39 6.80 -13.55 -13.45
CA SER A 39 6.69 -13.26 -12.02
C SER A 39 5.26 -13.21 -11.49
N GLN A 40 5.13 -13.48 -10.20
CA GLN A 40 3.90 -13.26 -9.44
C GLN A 40 4.18 -12.20 -8.39
N GLN A 41 3.39 -11.13 -8.41
CA GLN A 41 3.54 -10.04 -7.45
C GLN A 41 2.20 -9.79 -6.74
N PRO A 42 2.18 -9.75 -5.40
CA PRO A 42 0.97 -9.38 -4.67
C PRO A 42 0.61 -7.94 -4.98
N ARG A 43 -0.69 -7.67 -5.07
CA ARG A 43 -1.26 -6.34 -5.22
C ARG A 43 -2.34 -6.14 -4.17
N PHE A 44 -2.35 -4.95 -3.58
CA PHE A 44 -3.28 -4.57 -2.54
C PHE A 44 -4.00 -3.30 -2.96
N VAL A 45 -5.32 -3.37 -3.07
CA VAL A 45 -6.16 -2.22 -3.36
C VAL A 45 -6.77 -1.72 -2.06
N LEU A 46 -6.48 -0.48 -1.77
CA LEU A 46 -6.91 0.24 -0.57
C LEU A 46 -7.93 1.30 -0.97
N SER A 47 -8.89 1.53 -0.08
CA SER A 47 -9.91 2.57 -0.22
C SER A 47 -9.83 3.58 0.92
N TRP A 48 -10.10 4.84 0.58
CA TRP A 48 -10.41 5.87 1.55
C TRP A 48 -11.93 6.04 1.61
N GLN A 49 -12.49 5.75 2.79
CA GLN A 49 -13.93 5.79 3.03
C GLN A 49 -14.31 6.85 4.08
N ASN A 50 -13.33 7.53 4.69
CA ASN A 50 -13.61 8.59 5.66
C ASN A 50 -14.12 9.85 4.97
N GLU A 51 -14.86 10.67 5.73
CA GLU A 51 -15.36 11.93 5.22
C GLU A 51 -14.27 12.98 4.98
N GLU A 52 -13.22 12.91 5.79
CA GLU A 52 -12.06 13.79 5.73
C GLU A 52 -11.22 13.59 4.46
N LYS A 53 -10.28 14.52 4.24
CA LYS A 53 -9.37 14.44 3.10
C LYS A 53 -8.44 13.22 3.24
N PRO A 54 -8.23 12.43 2.16
CA PRO A 54 -7.32 11.29 2.19
C PRO A 54 -5.90 11.69 2.59
N VAL A 55 -5.34 10.98 3.58
CA VAL A 55 -3.95 11.14 4.02
C VAL A 55 -3.10 10.08 3.33
N ARG A 56 -2.24 10.50 2.39
CA ARG A 56 -1.29 9.59 1.73
C ARG A 56 0.01 9.52 2.54
N PRO A 57 0.53 8.31 2.81
CA PRO A 57 1.84 8.18 3.44
C PRO A 57 2.94 8.58 2.46
N GLU A 58 4.07 9.02 3.01
CA GLU A 58 5.32 9.10 2.26
C GLU A 58 5.83 7.67 2.01
N LEU A 59 6.06 7.37 0.74
CA LEU A 59 6.65 6.10 0.33
C LEU A 59 8.14 6.33 0.12
N LEU A 60 8.96 5.38 0.54
CA LEU A 60 10.39 5.46 0.27
C LEU A 60 10.68 4.98 -1.13
N ASP A 61 11.68 5.59 -1.75
CA ASP A 61 12.24 5.10 -3.00
C ASP A 61 13.12 3.85 -2.78
N GLU A 62 13.57 3.26 -3.90
CA GLU A 62 14.43 2.08 -3.90
C GLU A 62 15.76 2.33 -3.17
N TRP A 63 16.32 3.53 -3.28
CA TRP A 63 17.58 3.88 -2.67
C TRP A 63 17.47 3.95 -1.14
N GLU A 64 16.43 4.62 -0.63
CA GLU A 64 16.13 4.73 0.79
C GLU A 64 15.82 3.35 1.42
N LEU A 65 15.13 2.47 0.68
CA LEU A 65 14.91 1.08 1.07
C LEU A 65 16.23 0.31 1.20
N HIS A 66 17.12 0.42 0.21
CA HIS A 66 18.43 -0.22 0.23
C HIS A 66 19.31 0.25 1.39
N GLU A 67 19.18 1.51 1.80
CA GLU A 67 19.94 2.04 2.92
C GLU A 67 19.46 1.49 4.27
N ILE A 68 18.14 1.38 4.47
CA ILE A 68 17.56 0.77 5.67
C ILE A 68 18.02 -0.69 5.82
N ASP A 69 18.00 -1.46 4.74
CA ASP A 69 18.44 -2.85 4.78
C ASP A 69 19.93 -2.96 5.11
N ARG A 70 20.79 -2.10 4.54
CA ARG A 70 22.21 -2.07 4.88
C ARG A 70 22.46 -1.76 6.36
N GLN A 71 21.66 -0.89 6.97
CA GLN A 71 21.80 -0.53 8.39
C GLN A 71 21.35 -1.64 9.34
N LYS A 72 20.40 -2.50 8.94
CA LYS A 72 19.95 -3.64 9.78
C LYS A 72 21.00 -4.73 9.97
N TYR A 73 22.00 -4.81 9.10
CA TYR A 73 23.05 -5.84 9.12
C TYR A 73 24.41 -5.32 9.61
N ARG A 74 24.44 -4.14 10.24
CA ARG A 74 25.59 -3.60 10.99
C ARG A 74 25.40 -3.84 12.48
#